data_AF-A0A239K060-F1
#
_entry.id   AF-A0A239K060-F1
#
_cell.length_a   1.000
_cell.length_b   1.000
_cell.length_c   1.000
_cell.angle_alpha   90.00
_cell.angle_beta   90.00
_cell.angle_gamma   90.00
#
_symmetry.space_group_name_H-M   'P 1'
#
loop_
_entity.id
_entity.type
_entity.pdbx_description
1 polymer ?
#
loop_
_entity_poly.entity_id
_entity_poly.type
_entity_poly.pdbx_seq_one_letter_code
_entity_poly.pdbx_strand_id
1 'polypeptide(L)'
;MMAFIDAHREDLGIEPICRELAIAPSSYHEHAARLADPGRRPARARRDDEMRAQIKRVHEASFGLYGTRKVWHQLRREGVEIAKCTVERLMAAMGLAGVRRGKKTITTVSDPKAPCPLDKVNREFRVSRPNALWVVDFTYVHTWAGFVYVAFVKDCQDFRVRRGIMGNKETQYVTTERTLDTERHPRSAACWH
;
A
#
# COMPACT_ATOMS: atom_id res chain seq x y z
N MET A 1 31.88 15.66 4.04
CA MET A 1 32.69 16.62 4.82
C MET A 1 33.01 16.05 6.19
N MET A 2 32.03 15.84 7.08
CA MET A 2 32.28 15.24 8.41
C MET A 2 32.84 13.81 8.35
N ALA A 3 32.37 12.97 7.42
CA ALA A 3 32.90 11.63 7.20
C ALA A 3 34.39 11.58 6.77
N PHE A 4 34.91 12.66 6.17
CA PHE A 4 36.32 12.76 5.80
C PHE A 4 37.19 13.05 7.03
N ILE A 5 36.70 13.91 7.92
CA ILE A 5 37.34 14.19 9.22
C ILE A 5 37.36 12.91 10.06
N ASP A 6 36.24 12.18 10.13
CA ASP A 6 36.17 10.91 10.87
C ASP A 6 37.13 9.84 10.34
N ALA A 7 37.36 9.79 9.02
CA ALA A 7 38.25 8.82 8.40
C ALA A 7 39.75 9.11 8.64
N HIS A 8 40.13 10.37 8.88
CA HIS A 8 41.54 10.77 8.99
C HIS A 8 41.89 11.38 10.36
N ARG A 9 40.95 11.37 11.31
CA ARG A 9 41.12 11.94 12.67
C ARG A 9 42.26 11.27 13.46
N GLU A 10 42.55 10.00 13.19
CA GLU A 10 43.57 9.23 13.91
C GLU A 10 44.98 9.52 13.37
N ASP A 11 45.10 9.77 12.06
CA ASP A 11 46.40 10.00 11.41
C ASP A 11 46.82 11.47 11.38
N LEU A 12 45.87 12.39 11.18
CA LEU A 12 46.15 13.81 10.94
C LEU A 12 45.67 14.73 12.08
N GLY A 13 44.88 14.21 13.01
CA GLY A 13 44.21 15.02 14.04
C GLY A 13 43.07 15.87 13.50
N ILE A 14 42.12 16.23 14.37
CA ILE A 14 40.88 16.92 13.98
C ILE A 14 41.14 18.39 13.63
N GLU A 15 41.99 19.07 14.41
CA GLU A 15 42.24 20.52 14.25
C GLU A 15 42.95 20.89 12.94
N PRO A 16 43.97 20.14 12.46
CA PRO A 16 44.59 20.41 11.16
C PRO A 16 43.62 20.24 10.00
N ILE A 17 42.81 19.17 10.00
CA ILE A 17 41.80 18.94 8.95
C ILE A 17 40.72 20.03 8.98
N CYS A 18 40.25 20.41 10.17
CA CYS A 18 39.27 21.48 10.33
C CYS A 18 39.80 22.82 9.81
N ARG A 19 41.08 23.12 10.04
CA ARG A 19 41.73 24.34 9.55
C ARG A 19 41.78 24.39 8.02
N GLU A 20 42.19 23.31 7.37
CA GLU A 20 42.28 23.24 5.90
C GLU A 20 40.89 23.28 5.23
N LEU A 21 39.89 22.65 5.85
CA LEU A 21 38.52 22.68 5.35
C LEU A 21 37.75 23.97 5.72
N ALA A 22 38.39 24.91 6.41
CA ALA A 22 37.80 26.14 6.93
C ALA A 22 36.53 25.90 7.80
N ILE A 23 36.54 24.84 8.61
CA ILE A 23 35.46 24.48 9.54
C ILE A 23 35.93 24.75 10.98
N ALA A 24 35.07 25.30 11.82
CA ALA A 24 35.37 25.43 13.24
C ALA A 24 35.39 24.04 13.93
N PRO A 25 36.43 23.70 14.72
CA PRO A 25 36.49 22.41 15.44
C PRO A 25 35.28 22.18 16.37
N SER A 26 34.72 23.24 16.95
CA SER A 26 33.49 23.19 17.75
C SER A 26 32.29 22.64 16.96
N SER A 27 32.21 22.94 15.66
CA SER A 27 31.15 22.44 14.77
C SER A 27 31.29 20.94 14.50
N TYR A 28 32.52 20.42 14.41
CA TYR A 28 32.78 18.99 14.34
C TYR A 28 32.38 18.29 15.64
N HIS A 29 32.82 18.79 16.79
CA HIS A 29 32.48 18.19 18.09
C HIS A 29 30.97 18.26 18.38
N GLU A 30 30.28 19.33 17.96
CA GLU A 30 28.82 19.42 18.08
C GLU A 30 28.12 18.41 17.15
N HIS A 31 28.62 18.23 15.93
CA HIS A 31 28.12 17.20 15.02
C HIS A 31 28.33 15.78 15.57
N ALA A 32 29.54 15.50 16.08
CA ALA A 32 29.87 14.24 16.74
C ALA A 32 29.00 14.01 17.98
N ALA A 33 28.75 15.05 18.79
CA ALA A 33 27.88 14.95 19.95
C ALA A 33 26.40 14.70 19.59
N ARG A 34 25.91 15.30 18.49
CA ARG A 34 24.54 15.04 17.96
C ARG A 34 24.39 13.65 17.35
N LEU A 35 25.48 13.07 16.83
CA LEU A 35 25.50 11.69 16.34
C LEU A 35 25.54 10.69 17.51
N ALA A 36 26.39 10.96 18.50
CA ALA A 36 26.60 10.10 19.68
C ALA A 36 25.43 10.11 20.66
N ASP A 37 24.75 11.25 20.85
CA ASP A 37 23.58 11.37 21.72
C ASP A 37 22.31 11.70 20.90
N PRO A 38 21.41 10.70 20.71
CA PRO A 38 20.12 10.90 20.05
C PRO A 38 19.24 11.97 20.73
N GLY A 39 19.45 12.27 22.02
CA GLY A 39 18.73 13.28 22.78
C GLY A 39 19.07 14.72 22.40
N ARG A 40 20.29 14.96 21.87
CA ARG A 40 20.75 16.27 21.36
C ARG A 40 20.33 16.54 19.91
N ARG A 41 19.65 15.60 19.27
CA ARG A 41 19.13 15.79 17.91
C ARG A 41 17.92 16.73 17.94
N PRO A 42 17.73 17.56 16.89
CA PRO A 42 16.57 18.44 16.81
C PRO A 42 15.27 17.62 16.90
N ALA A 43 14.24 18.19 17.53
CA ALA A 43 12.96 17.51 17.78
C ALA A 43 12.34 16.88 16.51
N ARG A 44 12.58 17.51 15.35
CA ARG A 44 12.17 16.98 14.04
C ARG A 44 12.85 15.66 13.67
N ALA A 45 14.15 15.51 13.95
CA ALA A 45 14.89 14.29 13.66
C ALA A 45 14.43 13.13 14.56
N ARG A 46 14.18 13.41 15.84
CA ARG A 46 13.60 12.43 16.78
C ARG A 46 12.22 11.94 16.32
N ARG A 47 11.34 12.87 15.92
CA ARG A 47 10.04 12.51 15.34
C ARG A 47 10.19 11.71 14.05
N ASP A 48 11.11 12.08 13.16
CA ASP A 48 11.38 11.32 11.94
C ASP A 48 11.84 9.89 12.25
N ASP A 49 12.68 9.68 13.28
CA ASP A 49 13.15 8.36 13.71
C ASP A 49 11.99 7.49 14.24
N GLU A 50 11.10 8.06 15.05
CA GLU A 50 9.85 7.40 15.48
C GLU A 50 8.96 7.02 14.29
N MET A 51 8.80 7.92 13.32
CA MET A 51 7.99 7.68 12.12
C MET A 51 8.63 6.64 11.20
N ARG A 52 9.96 6.59 11.10
CA ARG A 52 10.69 5.55 10.36
C ARG A 52 10.38 4.16 10.93
N ALA A 53 10.38 4.02 12.26
CA ALA A 53 10.06 2.75 12.92
C ALA A 53 8.63 2.29 12.60
N GLN A 54 7.64 3.20 12.64
CA GLN A 54 6.26 2.88 12.30
C GLN A 54 6.07 2.52 10.81
N ILE A 55 6.70 3.29 9.90
CA ILE A 55 6.67 3.02 8.46
C ILE A 55 7.27 1.64 8.17
N LYS A 56 8.41 1.30 8.78
CA LYS A 56 9.08 0.01 8.62
C LYS A 56 8.19 -1.13 9.12
N ARG A 57 7.60 -1.01 10.31
CA ARG A 57 6.64 -2.00 10.85
C ARG A 57 5.49 -2.26 9.87
N VAL A 58 4.87 -1.21 9.33
CA VAL A 58 3.75 -1.35 8.40
C VAL A 58 4.18 -1.99 7.07
N HIS A 59 5.36 -1.62 6.56
CA HIS A 59 5.90 -2.19 5.32
C HIS A 59 6.23 -3.68 5.46
N GLU A 60 6.87 -4.06 6.57
CA GLU A 60 7.21 -5.45 6.89
C GLU A 60 5.96 -6.30 7.16
N ALA A 61 4.98 -5.78 7.90
CA ALA A 61 3.68 -6.44 8.11
C ALA A 61 2.91 -6.66 6.80
N SER A 62 3.22 -5.87 5.77
CA SER A 62 2.65 -6.00 4.43
C SER A 62 3.51 -6.83 3.48
N PHE A 63 4.55 -7.52 3.98
CA PHE A 63 5.52 -8.29 3.19
C PHE A 63 6.17 -7.48 2.06
N GLY A 64 6.34 -6.16 2.25
CA GLY A 64 6.88 -5.25 1.24
C GLY A 64 5.95 -4.93 0.06
N LEU A 65 4.69 -5.38 0.09
CA LEU A 65 3.71 -5.11 -0.97
C LEU A 65 3.25 -3.64 -0.99
N TYR A 66 3.29 -2.96 0.14
CA TYR A 66 2.72 -1.62 0.29
C TYR A 66 3.72 -0.55 -0.11
N GLY A 67 3.36 0.24 -1.13
CA GLY A 67 4.06 1.49 -1.44
C GLY A 67 3.57 2.65 -0.58
N THR A 68 4.19 3.82 -0.78
CA THR A 68 3.95 5.06 -0.03
C THR A 68 2.48 5.36 0.24
N ARG A 69 1.62 5.26 -0.77
CA ARG A 69 0.18 5.56 -0.61
C ARG A 69 -0.51 4.58 0.33
N LYS A 70 -0.21 3.28 0.24
CA LYS A 70 -0.84 2.25 1.08
C LYS A 70 -0.32 2.31 2.51
N VAL A 71 0.98 2.52 2.69
CA VAL A 71 1.58 2.76 4.01
C VAL A 71 0.96 3.98 4.67
N TRP A 72 0.83 5.11 3.95
CA TRP A 72 0.19 6.31 4.47
C TRP A 72 -1.27 6.08 4.91
N HIS A 73 -2.06 5.38 4.09
CA HIS A 73 -3.44 5.05 4.48
C HIS A 73 -3.50 4.11 5.69
N GLN A 74 -2.59 3.16 5.80
CA GLN A 74 -2.54 2.23 6.94
C GLN A 74 -2.17 2.96 8.23
N LEU A 75 -1.16 3.84 8.21
CA LEU A 75 -0.79 4.69 9.35
C LEU A 75 -1.96 5.56 9.81
N ARG A 76 -2.70 6.14 8.86
CA ARG A 76 -3.87 6.96 9.17
C ARG A 76 -5.02 6.16 9.78
N ARG A 77 -5.18 4.88 9.40
CA ARG A 77 -6.16 3.97 10.03
C ARG A 77 -5.77 3.61 11.46
N GLU A 78 -4.48 3.59 11.75
CA GLU A 78 -3.94 3.33 13.09
C GLU A 78 -3.88 4.61 13.95
N GLY A 79 -4.43 5.73 13.48
CA GLY A 79 -4.49 6.99 14.23
C GLY A 79 -3.23 7.84 14.16
N VAL A 80 -2.25 7.49 13.32
CA VAL A 80 -1.01 8.26 13.17
C VAL A 80 -1.23 9.38 12.14
N GLU A 81 -1.20 10.63 12.60
CA GLU A 81 -1.23 11.80 11.73
C GLU A 81 0.15 12.08 11.12
N ILE A 82 0.29 11.75 9.83
CA ILE A 82 1.50 12.05 9.06
C ILE A 82 1.15 12.54 7.65
N ALA A 83 1.86 13.56 7.19
CA ALA A 83 1.73 14.05 5.83
C ALA A 83 2.29 13.01 4.84
N LYS A 84 1.61 12.85 3.69
CA LYS A 84 2.01 11.91 2.64
C LYS A 84 3.46 12.16 2.15
N CYS A 85 3.84 13.43 1.99
CA CYS A 85 5.20 13.82 1.57
C CYS A 85 6.28 13.39 2.58
N THR A 86 5.95 13.36 3.88
CA THR A 86 6.85 12.86 4.92
C THR A 86 7.05 11.35 4.79
N VAL A 87 5.98 10.58 4.59
CA VAL A 87 6.07 9.13 4.36
C VAL A 87 6.90 8.85 3.12
N GLU A 88 6.69 9.60 2.03
CA GLU A 88 7.44 9.46 0.79
C GLU A 88 8.94 9.68 0.98
N ARG A 89 9.30 10.82 1.60
CA ARG A 89 10.69 11.16 1.92
C ARG A 89 11.35 10.11 2.82
N LEU A 90 10.66 9.65 3.86
CA LEU A 90 11.21 8.68 4.81
C LEU A 90 11.34 7.29 4.18
N MET A 91 10.37 6.83 3.38
CA MET A 91 10.48 5.57 2.64
C MET A 91 11.65 5.61 1.65
N ALA A 92 11.80 6.70 0.90
CA ALA A 92 12.93 6.89 -0.02
C ALA A 92 14.28 6.85 0.73
N ALA A 93 14.38 7.55 1.86
CA ALA A 93 15.59 7.57 2.69
C ALA A 93 15.91 6.22 3.34
N MET A 94 14.95 5.29 3.43
CA MET A 94 15.15 3.92 3.92
C MET A 94 15.29 2.90 2.79
N GLY A 95 15.18 3.32 1.52
CA GLY A 95 15.17 2.41 0.37
C GLY A 95 13.92 1.52 0.29
N LEU A 96 12.84 1.87 1.00
CA LEU A 96 11.60 1.10 0.99
C LEU A 96 10.75 1.47 -0.23
N ALA A 97 10.43 0.46 -1.04
CA ALA A 97 9.49 0.59 -2.13
C ALA A 97 8.39 -0.47 -2.00
N GLY A 98 7.20 -0.15 -2.51
CA GLY A 98 6.15 -1.14 -2.68
C GLY A 98 6.31 -1.86 -4.01
N VAL A 99 5.88 -3.12 -4.06
CA VAL A 99 5.81 -3.89 -5.31
C VAL A 99 4.89 -3.16 -6.31
N ARG A 100 5.46 -2.74 -7.45
CA ARG A 100 4.70 -2.31 -8.62
C ARG A 100 4.33 -3.57 -9.40
N ARG A 101 3.03 -3.81 -9.65
CA ARG A 101 2.62 -4.90 -10.55
C ARG A 101 3.33 -4.70 -11.89
N GLY A 102 3.91 -5.78 -12.42
CA GLY A 102 4.51 -5.81 -13.76
C GLY A 102 3.49 -5.50 -14.87
N LYS A 103 3.94 -5.60 -16.14
CA LYS A 103 3.13 -5.34 -17.35
C LYS A 103 1.70 -5.87 -17.16
N LYS A 104 0.73 -4.97 -17.34
CA LYS A 104 -0.69 -5.28 -17.25
C LYS A 104 -1.00 -6.36 -18.29
N THR A 105 -1.24 -7.60 -17.86
CA THR A 105 -1.79 -8.64 -18.74
C THR A 105 -3.16 -8.14 -19.20
N ILE A 106 -3.27 -7.78 -20.48
CA ILE A 106 -4.54 -7.43 -21.09
C ILE A 106 -5.27 -8.75 -21.30
N THR A 107 -6.17 -9.08 -20.37
CA THR A 107 -6.95 -10.33 -20.40
C THR A 107 -8.09 -10.28 -21.41
N THR A 108 -8.57 -9.07 -21.72
CA THR A 108 -9.77 -8.86 -22.53
C THR A 108 -9.53 -7.70 -23.48
N VAL A 109 -9.55 -7.97 -24.79
CA VAL A 109 -9.72 -6.94 -25.80
C VAL A 109 -11.23 -6.76 -25.95
N SER A 110 -11.74 -5.59 -25.53
CA SER A 110 -13.16 -5.26 -25.64
C SER A 110 -13.57 -5.28 -27.11
N ASP A 111 -14.53 -6.13 -27.49
CA ASP A 111 -15.18 -6.05 -28.80
C ASP A 111 -16.30 -5.00 -28.71
N PRO A 112 -16.15 -3.83 -29.34
CA PRO A 112 -17.16 -2.77 -29.30
C PRO A 112 -18.48 -3.18 -29.99
N LYS A 113 -18.53 -4.30 -30.73
CA LYS A 113 -19.74 -4.82 -31.38
C LYS A 113 -20.49 -5.85 -30.53
N ALA A 114 -19.91 -6.32 -29.44
CA ALA A 114 -20.61 -7.23 -28.53
C ALA A 114 -21.71 -6.46 -27.77
N PRO A 115 -22.92 -7.02 -27.62
CA PRO A 115 -23.99 -6.37 -26.87
C PRO A 115 -23.56 -6.16 -25.41
N CYS A 116 -23.37 -4.90 -25.04
CA CYS A 116 -23.07 -4.52 -23.67
C CYS A 116 -24.31 -4.78 -22.80
N PRO A 117 -24.20 -5.54 -21.69
CA PRO A 117 -25.31 -5.71 -20.76
C PRO A 117 -25.80 -4.34 -20.27
N LEU A 118 -27.12 -4.14 -20.26
CA LEU A 118 -27.72 -2.91 -19.76
C LEU A 118 -27.29 -2.69 -18.30
N ASP A 119 -26.71 -1.53 -18.02
CA ASP A 119 -26.36 -1.13 -16.66
C ASP A 119 -27.63 -0.91 -15.83
N LYS A 120 -27.99 -1.92 -15.04
CA LYS A 120 -29.20 -1.92 -14.20
C LYS A 120 -29.14 -0.94 -13.04
N VAL A 121 -27.96 -0.38 -12.74
CA VAL A 121 -27.77 0.54 -11.61
C VAL A 121 -27.25 1.91 -12.03
N ASN A 122 -27.11 2.16 -13.34
CA ASN A 122 -26.65 3.43 -13.90
C ASN A 122 -25.40 3.98 -13.18
N ARG A 123 -24.44 3.11 -12.88
CA ARG A 123 -23.22 3.37 -12.09
C ARG A 123 -23.44 3.98 -10.69
N GLU A 124 -24.63 3.86 -10.13
CA GLU A 124 -24.95 4.29 -8.77
C GLU A 124 -24.71 3.16 -7.77
N PHE A 125 -23.52 3.16 -7.15
CA PHE A 125 -23.11 2.14 -6.17
C PHE A 125 -23.29 2.58 -4.71
N ARG A 126 -23.87 3.76 -4.47
CA ARG A 126 -24.12 4.26 -3.11
C ARG A 126 -25.49 3.78 -2.64
N VAL A 127 -25.52 2.93 -1.63
CA VAL A 127 -26.75 2.42 -1.02
C VAL A 127 -26.77 2.70 0.48
N SER A 128 -27.92 3.12 1.00
CA SER A 128 -28.10 3.53 2.40
C SER A 128 -28.40 2.36 3.35
N ARG A 129 -28.69 1.16 2.83
CA ARG A 129 -29.05 -0.03 3.62
C ARG A 129 -28.24 -1.25 3.18
N PRO A 130 -27.85 -2.12 4.13
CA PRO A 130 -27.17 -3.38 3.80
C PRO A 130 -28.07 -4.27 2.95
N ASN A 131 -27.48 -5.16 2.15
CA ASN A 131 -28.20 -6.04 1.24
C ASN A 131 -29.15 -5.31 0.27
N ALA A 132 -28.84 -4.07 -0.12
CA ALA A 132 -29.59 -3.35 -1.16
C ALA A 132 -29.06 -3.65 -2.57
N LEU A 133 -27.74 -3.75 -2.70
CA LEU A 133 -27.04 -3.94 -3.96
C LEU A 133 -25.79 -4.78 -3.70
N TRP A 134 -25.61 -5.81 -4.51
CA TRP A 134 -24.40 -6.63 -4.48
C TRP A 134 -23.65 -6.47 -5.80
N VAL A 135 -22.33 -6.36 -5.69
CA VAL A 135 -21.41 -6.32 -6.84
C VAL A 135 -20.56 -7.57 -6.81
N VAL A 136 -20.42 -8.19 -7.98
CA VAL A 136 -19.57 -9.37 -8.18
C VAL A 136 -18.31 -8.93 -8.92
N ASP A 137 -17.17 -9.38 -8.42
CA ASP A 137 -15.85 -9.10 -8.99
C ASP A 137 -15.15 -10.43 -9.29
N PHE A 138 -14.77 -10.64 -10.54
CA PHE A 138 -14.06 -11.84 -10.99
C PHE A 138 -12.56 -11.55 -11.09
N THR A 139 -11.75 -12.39 -10.44
CA THR A 139 -10.29 -12.30 -10.46
C THR A 139 -9.67 -13.63 -10.88
N TYR A 140 -8.62 -13.52 -11.69
CA TYR A 140 -7.80 -14.65 -12.12
C TYR A 140 -6.67 -14.87 -11.12
N VAL A 141 -6.62 -16.04 -10.49
CA VAL A 141 -5.53 -16.41 -9.59
C VAL A 141 -4.67 -17.44 -10.31
N HIS A 142 -3.39 -17.11 -10.49
CA HIS A 142 -2.40 -18.05 -11.03
C HIS A 142 -2.00 -19.02 -9.93
N THR A 143 -2.01 -20.32 -10.26
CA THR A 143 -1.55 -21.41 -9.42
C THR A 143 -0.49 -22.20 -10.18
N TRP A 144 0.25 -23.07 -9.49
CA TRP A 144 1.26 -23.93 -10.12
C TRP A 144 0.66 -24.93 -11.13
N ALA A 145 -0.63 -25.23 -11.02
CA ALA A 145 -1.35 -26.15 -11.91
C ALA A 145 -2.13 -25.43 -13.04
N GLY A 146 -2.08 -24.09 -13.10
CA GLY A 146 -2.80 -23.31 -14.12
C GLY A 146 -3.42 -22.03 -13.56
N PHE A 147 -4.62 -21.68 -14.00
CA PHE A 147 -5.37 -20.52 -13.50
C PHE A 147 -6.74 -20.95 -12.98
N VAL A 148 -7.19 -20.31 -11.90
CA VAL A 148 -8.54 -20.48 -11.35
C VAL A 148 -9.28 -19.15 -11.37
N TYR A 149 -10.59 -19.23 -11.61
CA TYR A 149 -11.49 -18.09 -11.50
C TYR A 149 -11.98 -17.98 -10.06
N VAL A 150 -11.81 -16.80 -9.47
CA VAL A 150 -12.34 -16.48 -8.14
C VAL A 150 -13.33 -15.34 -8.29
N ALA A 151 -14.57 -15.56 -7.84
CA ALA A 151 -15.62 -14.56 -7.80
C ALA A 151 -15.86 -14.12 -6.34
N PHE A 152 -15.84 -12.81 -6.10
CA PHE A 152 -16.20 -12.22 -4.81
C PHE A 152 -17.53 -11.48 -4.91
N VAL A 153 -18.47 -11.83 -4.02
CA VAL A 153 -19.72 -11.10 -3.85
C VAL A 153 -19.54 -10.10 -2.71
N LYS A 154 -19.63 -8.80 -3.04
CA LYS A 154 -19.47 -7.68 -2.09
C LYS A 154 -20.79 -6.94 -1.94
N ASP A 155 -21.12 -6.55 -0.72
CA ASP A 155 -22.24 -5.66 -0.42
C ASP A 155 -21.80 -4.20 -0.68
N CYS A 156 -22.58 -3.42 -1.43
CA CYS A 156 -22.24 -2.03 -1.75
C CYS A 156 -22.33 -1.07 -0.55
N GLN A 157 -22.98 -1.45 0.55
CA GLN A 157 -23.13 -0.57 1.71
C GLN A 157 -21.83 -0.41 2.50
N ASP A 158 -21.11 -1.51 2.74
CA ASP A 158 -19.89 -1.55 3.54
C ASP A 158 -18.67 -2.11 2.77
N PHE A 159 -18.85 -2.53 1.53
CA PHE A 159 -17.86 -3.24 0.70
C PHE A 159 -17.29 -4.49 1.36
N ARG A 160 -18.00 -5.08 2.33
CA ARG A 160 -17.61 -6.36 2.93
C ARG A 160 -17.89 -7.50 1.96
N VAL A 161 -16.95 -8.45 1.91
CA VAL A 161 -17.12 -9.69 1.15
C VAL A 161 -18.11 -10.56 1.90
N ARG A 162 -19.24 -10.88 1.26
CA ARG A 162 -20.25 -11.79 1.81
C ARG A 162 -19.96 -13.24 1.42
N ARG A 163 -19.41 -13.45 0.21
CA ARG A 163 -19.12 -14.79 -0.32
C ARG A 163 -17.93 -14.78 -1.27
N GLY A 164 -17.13 -15.85 -1.25
CA GLY A 164 -16.14 -16.19 -2.25
C GLY A 164 -16.50 -17.51 -2.93
N ILE A 165 -16.38 -17.58 -4.25
CA ILE A 165 -16.60 -18.79 -5.04
C ILE A 165 -15.39 -19.02 -5.94
N MET A 166 -14.92 -20.27 -6.06
CA MET A 166 -13.76 -20.65 -6.85
C MET A 166 -14.13 -21.77 -7.82
N GLY A 167 -13.58 -21.72 -9.03
CA GLY A 167 -13.72 -22.81 -10.01
C GLY A 167 -13.01 -22.58 -11.33
N ASN A 168 -13.29 -23.45 -12.29
CA ASN A 168 -12.60 -23.54 -13.58
C ASN A 168 -13.46 -22.93 -14.71
N LYS A 169 -12.88 -22.82 -15.92
CA LYS A 169 -13.54 -22.19 -17.09
C LYS A 169 -14.82 -22.91 -17.55
N GLU A 170 -14.99 -24.18 -17.18
CA GLU A 170 -16.18 -25.00 -17.44
C GLU A 170 -17.29 -24.77 -16.41
N THR A 171 -16.99 -24.09 -15.32
CA THR A 171 -18.00 -23.75 -14.32
C THR A 171 -18.85 -22.61 -14.91
N GLN A 172 -20.09 -22.92 -15.27
CA GLN A 172 -21.11 -21.93 -15.59
C GLN A 172 -21.35 -21.05 -14.36
N TYR A 173 -20.53 -20.02 -14.19
CA TYR A 173 -20.89 -18.92 -13.32
C TYR A 173 -21.96 -18.14 -14.05
N VAL A 174 -23.18 -18.23 -13.52
CA VAL A 174 -24.43 -17.63 -14.01
C VAL A 174 -25.20 -18.53 -14.98
N THR A 175 -25.94 -19.49 -14.44
CA THR A 175 -27.37 -19.64 -14.81
C THR A 175 -28.15 -20.26 -13.64
N THR A 176 -29.25 -19.61 -13.25
CA THR A 176 -30.42 -20.15 -12.52
C THR A 176 -30.27 -20.69 -11.08
N GLU A 177 -31.05 -20.07 -10.18
CA GLU A 177 -31.81 -20.71 -9.08
C GLU A 177 -31.32 -22.09 -8.60
N ARG A 178 -30.42 -22.09 -7.60
CA ARG A 178 -30.10 -23.18 -6.63
C ARG A 178 -28.69 -22.88 -6.15
N THR A 179 -28.40 -22.40 -4.95
CA THR A 179 -29.03 -22.52 -3.64
C THR A 179 -28.91 -21.17 -2.94
N LEU A 180 -30.06 -20.57 -2.66
CA LEU A 180 -30.19 -19.40 -1.81
C LEU A 180 -31.15 -19.74 -0.68
N ASP A 181 -30.81 -20.77 0.10
CA ASP A 181 -31.43 -20.99 1.40
C ASP A 181 -30.44 -20.55 2.47
N THR A 182 -30.51 -19.25 2.77
CA THR A 182 -30.83 -18.70 4.10
C THR A 182 -30.61 -17.19 4.03
N GLU A 183 -31.70 -16.45 4.20
CA GLU A 183 -31.80 -14.99 4.46
C GLU A 183 -31.78 -14.00 3.26
N ARG A 184 -33.01 -13.59 2.89
CA ARG A 184 -33.47 -12.35 2.20
C ARG A 184 -32.64 -11.79 1.03
N HIS A 185 -33.20 -11.98 -0.18
CA HIS A 185 -32.74 -11.41 -1.44
C HIS A 185 -32.96 -9.89 -1.61
N PRO A 186 -31.96 -9.15 -2.14
CA PRO A 186 -32.19 -7.95 -2.94
C PRO A 186 -32.63 -8.30 -4.38
N ARG A 187 -33.51 -7.44 -4.94
CA ARG A 187 -34.17 -7.58 -6.26
C ARG A 187 -33.31 -7.23 -7.49
N SER A 188 -32.01 -6.96 -7.35
CA SER A 188 -31.19 -6.53 -8.49
C SER A 188 -29.76 -7.05 -8.43
N ALA A 189 -29.47 -8.06 -9.25
CA ALA A 189 -28.13 -8.46 -9.62
C ALA A 189 -27.73 -7.78 -10.94
N ALA A 190 -26.64 -7.00 -10.92
CA ALA A 190 -25.99 -6.49 -12.12
C ALA A 190 -24.74 -7.35 -12.39
N CYS A 191 -24.73 -8.07 -13.51
CA CYS A 191 -23.55 -8.77 -14.00
C CYS A 191 -22.72 -7.83 -14.87
N TRP A 192 -21.45 -7.67 -14.53
CA TRP A 192 -20.42 -7.11 -15.40
C TRP A 192 -19.44 -8.25 -15.72
N HIS A 193 -19.20 -8.50 -17.00
CA HIS A 193 -18.15 -9.40 -17.51
C HIS A 193 -16.95 -8.57 -17.96
#